data_AF-A0AAU6BAX7-F1
#
_entry.id   AF-A0AAU6BAX7-F1
#
_cell.length_a   1.000
_cell.length_b   1.000
_cell.length_c   1.000
_cell.angle_alpha   90.00
_cell.angle_beta   90.00
_cell.angle_gamma   90.00
#
_symmetry.space_group_name_H-M   'P 1'
#
loop_
_entity.id
_entity.type
_entity.pdbx_description
1 polymer ?
#
loop_
_entity_poly.entity_id
_entity_poly.type
_entity_poly.pdbx_seq_one_letter_code
_entity_poly.pdbx_strand_id
1 'polypeptide(L)'
;MTENDGSGRAEQVNPQVADVATAREAVRAAIGEAVEVGALTAEAAEQVTAEFGEQQGDLFGLHEWMRTTQPKAVWSRFCGYPGCFEAPRPRKPGAKGGPAPVYCDVVRDAEGKPAHSGMTAFRLKERLEDVGPREALATPVPTDPSNERPVQLARETVPVIVERVVQLFADQQAVNARHMDQLRSAISRIGDDDARQAEFESVQHDADKLVGQAREVKLAAEQRAREAAAAADRARAGEEEARSATLEMAERLEQVEREAGERVAAAEAAQREQAELDQGRVENAESAERAAVEAMGETTARAERQVREAEQAAAESVRLAEEAAEAKVTEAREERDRAIVEHQAAADEQIRLAEEAAEQARQDADQRVRVAEETAARATQAAEDAKTAQGQAQAELGQLRTKIEADDERHRGELEAQRTRHEAERATLADELRTATERAGQAREELAGVKAQLETERGAHTRELQAAEQRVTDARTAGTEETERRLADLRTTYDRQLADLRTQLQAATQPGEGSGKRR
;
A
#
# COMPACT_ATOMS: atom_id res chain seq x y z
N MET A 1 1.08 -22.27 -32.99
CA MET A 1 -0.37 -22.01 -33.07
C MET A 1 -1.03 -22.78 -31.93
N THR A 2 -1.08 -22.14 -30.77
CA THR A 2 -1.97 -22.49 -29.67
C THR A 2 -2.38 -21.14 -29.10
N GLU A 3 -3.58 -20.73 -29.48
CA GLU A 3 -4.29 -19.57 -28.97
C GLU A 3 -4.39 -19.73 -27.46
N ASN A 4 -3.71 -18.85 -26.72
CA ASN A 4 -3.89 -18.77 -25.29
C ASN A 4 -4.80 -17.56 -25.06
N ASP A 5 -6.09 -17.86 -25.01
CA ASP A 5 -7.15 -16.90 -24.74
C ASP A 5 -6.86 -16.17 -23.44
N GLY A 6 -6.65 -14.86 -23.58
CA GLY A 6 -6.54 -13.90 -22.48
C GLY A 6 -7.89 -13.68 -21.78
N SER A 7 -8.50 -14.74 -21.26
CA SER A 7 -9.70 -14.70 -20.44
C SER A 7 -9.42 -15.37 -19.09
N GLY A 8 -8.85 -14.59 -18.17
CA GLY A 8 -8.55 -15.11 -16.84
C GLY A 8 -7.98 -14.09 -15.87
N ARG A 9 -8.06 -12.79 -16.15
CA ARG A 9 -7.94 -11.79 -15.09
C ARG A 9 -9.30 -11.77 -14.41
N ALA A 10 -9.50 -12.71 -13.49
CA ALA A 10 -10.60 -12.62 -12.55
C ALA A 10 -10.52 -11.23 -11.94
N GLU A 11 -11.50 -10.39 -12.28
CA GLU A 11 -12.02 -9.44 -11.33
C GLU A 11 -12.27 -10.25 -10.06
N GLN A 12 -11.29 -10.30 -9.17
CA GLN A 12 -11.53 -10.58 -7.78
C GLN A 12 -12.35 -9.39 -7.31
N VAL A 13 -13.65 -9.48 -7.58
CA VAL A 13 -14.70 -8.89 -6.78
C VAL A 13 -14.24 -9.06 -5.36
N ASN A 14 -13.88 -7.93 -4.75
CA ASN A 14 -13.45 -7.82 -3.38
C ASN A 14 -14.39 -8.72 -2.55
N PRO A 15 -13.92 -9.78 -1.86
CA PRO A 15 -14.79 -10.76 -1.19
C PRO A 15 -15.53 -10.20 0.04
N GLN A 16 -15.75 -8.89 0.07
CA GLN A 16 -16.23 -8.12 1.19
C GLN A 16 -17.32 -7.15 0.76
N VAL A 17 -18.47 -7.71 0.41
CA VAL A 17 -19.71 -7.10 0.91
C VAL A 17 -20.39 -8.20 1.70
N ALA A 18 -19.94 -8.41 2.94
CA ALA A 18 -20.86 -8.93 3.94
C ALA A 18 -22.06 -7.97 3.88
N ASP A 19 -23.23 -8.47 3.53
CA ASP A 19 -24.39 -7.58 3.44
C ASP A 19 -24.58 -6.86 4.79
N VAL A 20 -25.17 -5.67 4.76
CA VAL A 20 -25.36 -4.85 5.97
C VAL A 20 -26.14 -5.61 7.05
N ALA A 21 -27.02 -6.55 6.68
CA ALA A 21 -27.73 -7.42 7.62
C ALA A 21 -26.79 -8.43 8.31
N THR A 22 -25.86 -9.05 7.58
CA THR A 22 -24.82 -9.93 8.17
C THR A 22 -23.95 -9.16 9.17
N ALA A 23 -23.50 -7.96 8.80
CA ALA A 23 -22.74 -7.10 9.72
C ALA A 23 -23.57 -6.74 10.96
N ARG A 24 -24.86 -6.39 10.77
CA ARG A 24 -25.77 -6.10 11.86
C ARG A 24 -25.98 -7.28 12.81
N GLU A 25 -26.09 -8.49 12.28
CA GLU A 25 -26.22 -9.70 13.09
C GLU A 25 -24.95 -9.95 13.94
N ALA A 26 -23.77 -9.76 13.36
CA ALA A 26 -22.51 -9.84 14.08
C ALA A 26 -22.43 -8.82 15.24
N VAL A 27 -22.90 -7.59 15.04
CA VAL A 27 -22.98 -6.58 16.12
C VAL A 27 -23.92 -7.03 17.24
N ARG A 28 -25.11 -7.54 16.92
CA ARG A 28 -26.06 -8.05 17.93
C ARG A 28 -25.46 -9.20 18.73
N ALA A 29 -24.77 -10.13 18.06
CA ALA A 29 -24.09 -11.24 18.71
C ALA A 29 -22.98 -10.75 19.66
N ALA A 30 -22.17 -9.77 19.25
CA ALA A 30 -21.14 -9.19 20.10
C ALA A 30 -21.70 -8.44 21.32
N ILE A 31 -22.87 -7.78 21.20
CA ILE A 31 -23.58 -7.19 22.33
C ILE A 31 -24.02 -8.28 23.31
N GLY A 32 -24.61 -9.37 22.82
CA GLY A 32 -25.02 -10.52 23.63
C GLY A 32 -23.85 -11.16 24.39
N GLU A 33 -22.73 -11.42 23.70
CA GLU A 33 -21.53 -11.99 24.32
C GLU A 33 -20.94 -11.04 25.37
N ALA A 34 -20.95 -9.73 25.12
CA ALA A 34 -20.48 -8.74 26.09
C ALA A 34 -21.31 -8.77 27.40
N VAL A 35 -22.61 -9.07 27.31
CA VAL A 35 -23.46 -9.29 28.49
C VAL A 35 -23.07 -10.58 29.21
N GLU A 36 -22.87 -11.68 28.46
CA GLU A 36 -22.51 -12.98 29.04
C GLU A 36 -21.20 -12.95 29.83
N VAL A 37 -20.19 -12.22 29.34
CA VAL A 37 -18.90 -12.07 30.06
C VAL A 37 -18.92 -10.96 31.12
N GLY A 38 -20.09 -10.35 31.40
CA GLY A 38 -20.24 -9.28 32.38
C GLY A 38 -19.58 -7.96 32.01
N ALA A 39 -19.22 -7.77 30.74
CA ALA A 39 -18.62 -6.55 30.24
C ALA A 39 -19.66 -5.46 29.87
N LEU A 40 -20.93 -5.84 29.79
CA LEU A 40 -22.08 -4.96 29.59
C LEU A 40 -23.23 -5.40 30.51
N THR A 41 -23.93 -4.46 31.14
CA THR A 41 -25.16 -4.77 31.89
C THR A 41 -26.32 -5.02 30.93
N ALA A 42 -27.35 -5.76 31.36
CA ALA A 42 -28.54 -6.01 30.53
C ALA A 42 -29.22 -4.70 30.10
N GLU A 43 -29.31 -3.72 31.01
CA GLU A 43 -29.87 -2.39 30.76
C GLU A 43 -29.06 -1.62 29.70
N ALA A 44 -27.72 -1.65 29.80
CA ALA A 44 -26.86 -1.02 28.82
C ALA A 44 -26.95 -1.73 27.46
N ALA A 45 -27.08 -3.05 27.44
CA ALA A 45 -27.26 -3.82 26.21
C ALA A 45 -28.59 -3.51 25.50
N GLU A 46 -29.66 -3.32 26.27
CA GLU A 46 -30.96 -2.89 25.74
C GLU A 46 -30.89 -1.50 25.13
N GLN A 47 -30.27 -0.53 25.83
CA GLN A 47 -30.05 0.82 25.30
C GLN A 47 -29.23 0.78 24.00
N VAL A 48 -28.12 0.04 24.00
CA VAL A 48 -27.24 -0.10 22.82
C VAL A 48 -27.97 -0.75 21.65
N THR A 49 -28.81 -1.75 21.91
CA THR A 49 -29.61 -2.43 20.88
C THR A 49 -30.71 -1.51 20.32
N ALA A 50 -31.29 -0.64 21.15
CA ALA A 50 -32.27 0.35 20.72
C ALA A 50 -31.61 1.40 19.79
N GLU A 51 -30.49 1.98 20.21
CA GLU A 51 -29.71 2.95 19.40
C GLU A 51 -29.21 2.32 18.09
N PHE A 52 -28.83 1.04 18.13
CA PHE A 52 -28.45 0.26 16.95
C PHE A 52 -29.60 0.11 15.94
N GLY A 53 -30.83 -0.06 16.42
CA GLY A 53 -32.02 -0.17 15.57
C GLY A 53 -32.31 1.08 14.75
N GLU A 54 -31.86 2.25 15.23
CA GLU A 54 -32.00 3.54 14.55
C GLU A 54 -30.92 3.78 13.48
N GLN A 55 -29.82 3.00 13.49
CA GLN A 55 -28.73 3.14 12.52
C GLN A 55 -29.10 2.55 11.16
N GLN A 56 -29.59 3.41 10.25
CA GLN A 56 -29.87 3.05 8.85
C GLN A 56 -28.65 3.16 7.90
N GLY A 57 -27.46 3.44 8.44
CA GLY A 57 -26.24 3.64 7.67
C GLY A 57 -25.72 2.39 6.93
N ASP A 58 -24.81 2.63 6.00
CA ASP A 58 -23.99 1.62 5.33
C ASP A 58 -23.01 0.94 6.31
N LEU A 59 -22.24 -0.05 5.85
CA LEU A 59 -21.25 -0.78 6.68
C LEU A 59 -20.28 0.15 7.39
N PHE A 60 -19.88 1.25 6.73
CA PHE A 60 -18.98 2.25 7.30
C PHE A 60 -19.65 3.05 8.41
N GLY A 61 -20.88 3.52 8.20
CA GLY A 61 -21.66 4.21 9.24
C GLY A 61 -21.89 3.32 10.45
N LEU A 62 -22.19 2.04 10.22
CA LEU A 62 -22.34 1.07 11.29
C LEU A 62 -21.04 0.86 12.08
N HIS A 63 -19.91 0.72 11.39
CA HIS A 63 -18.60 0.56 12.03
C HIS A 63 -18.16 1.80 12.83
N GLU A 64 -18.43 2.99 12.29
CA GLU A 64 -18.14 4.27 12.93
C GLU A 64 -18.99 4.48 14.18
N TRP A 65 -20.30 4.20 14.11
CA TRP A 65 -21.20 4.23 15.26
C TRP A 65 -20.72 3.28 16.36
N MET A 66 -20.27 2.07 16.01
CA MET A 66 -19.70 1.14 17.00
C MET A 66 -18.45 1.71 17.69
N ARG A 67 -17.54 2.34 16.96
CA ARG A 67 -16.30 2.85 17.58
C ARG A 67 -16.49 4.10 18.43
N THR A 68 -17.47 4.93 18.07
CA THR A 68 -17.68 6.24 18.69
C THR A 68 -18.64 6.19 19.87
N THR A 69 -19.68 5.36 19.77
CA THR A 69 -20.81 5.38 20.70
C THR A 69 -20.81 4.19 21.66
N GLN A 70 -20.10 3.10 21.33
CA GLN A 70 -20.23 1.85 22.07
C GLN A 70 -19.11 1.59 23.09
N PRO A 71 -19.41 0.86 24.18
CA PRO A 71 -18.42 0.42 25.13
C PRO A 71 -17.28 -0.37 24.45
N LYS A 72 -16.06 -0.17 24.94
CA LYS A 72 -14.85 -0.85 24.44
C LYS A 72 -14.98 -2.37 24.37
N ALA A 73 -15.79 -2.96 25.25
CA ALA A 73 -16.09 -4.38 25.28
C ALA A 73 -16.71 -4.90 23.97
N VAL A 74 -17.55 -4.09 23.30
CA VAL A 74 -18.24 -4.47 22.06
C VAL A 74 -17.33 -4.22 20.86
N TRP A 75 -16.81 -3.00 20.69
CA TRP A 75 -16.06 -2.68 19.46
C TRP A 75 -14.68 -3.33 19.38
N SER A 76 -14.06 -3.69 20.52
CA SER A 76 -12.76 -4.41 20.51
C SER A 76 -12.83 -5.83 19.96
N ARG A 77 -14.03 -6.36 19.70
CA ARG A 77 -14.26 -7.64 19.02
C ARG A 77 -14.16 -7.55 17.50
N PHE A 78 -14.11 -6.35 16.95
CA PHE A 78 -14.08 -6.12 15.51
C PHE A 78 -12.77 -5.47 15.07
N CYS A 79 -12.39 -5.77 13.83
CA CYS A 79 -11.26 -5.15 13.16
C CYS A 79 -11.43 -3.62 13.13
N GLY A 80 -10.38 -2.88 13.46
CA GLY A 80 -10.40 -1.42 13.43
C GLY A 80 -10.35 -0.80 12.04
N TYR A 81 -10.41 -1.59 10.96
CA TYR A 81 -10.47 -1.09 9.59
C TYR A 81 -11.91 -0.65 9.25
N PRO A 82 -12.14 0.54 8.69
CA PRO A 82 -13.48 1.03 8.38
C PRO A 82 -14.28 0.02 7.54
N GLY A 83 -15.48 -0.33 8.00
CA GLY A 83 -16.38 -1.26 7.31
C GLY A 83 -16.05 -2.75 7.46
N CYS A 84 -15.02 -3.12 8.24
CA CYS A 84 -14.66 -4.51 8.49
C CYS A 84 -15.19 -5.01 9.85
N PHE A 85 -15.99 -6.08 9.81
CA PHE A 85 -16.58 -6.73 10.99
C PHE A 85 -15.94 -8.08 11.32
N GLU A 86 -14.74 -8.35 10.78
CA GLU A 86 -13.96 -9.53 11.15
C GLU A 86 -13.32 -9.38 12.52
N ALA A 87 -13.07 -10.49 13.21
CA ALA A 87 -12.36 -10.45 14.48
C ALA A 87 -10.91 -9.97 14.30
N PRO A 88 -10.38 -9.12 15.20
CA PRO A 88 -8.98 -8.72 15.16
C PRO A 88 -8.07 -9.92 15.42
N ARG A 89 -6.83 -9.83 14.94
CA ARG A 89 -5.87 -10.93 15.04
C ARG A 89 -5.68 -11.37 16.50
N PRO A 90 -5.74 -12.68 16.79
CA PRO A 90 -5.48 -13.17 18.14
C PRO A 90 -4.05 -12.83 18.58
N ARG A 91 -3.88 -12.60 19.88
CA ARG A 91 -2.53 -12.44 20.44
C ARG A 91 -1.72 -13.71 20.20
N LYS A 92 -0.44 -13.53 19.86
CA LYS A 92 0.49 -14.65 19.74
C LYS A 92 0.58 -15.40 21.08
N PRO A 93 0.50 -16.74 21.09
CA PRO A 93 0.73 -17.54 22.29
C PRO A 93 2.07 -17.17 22.93
N GLY A 94 2.07 -16.88 24.23
CA GLY A 94 3.27 -16.51 25.00
C GLY A 94 3.64 -15.02 25.02
N ALA A 95 2.95 -14.15 24.27
CA ALA A 95 3.17 -12.71 24.34
C ALA A 95 2.61 -12.13 25.67
N LYS A 96 3.48 -11.93 26.66
CA LYS A 96 3.15 -11.24 27.93
C LYS A 96 3.43 -9.74 27.80
N GLY A 97 2.37 -8.92 27.79
CA GLY A 97 2.45 -7.46 27.78
C GLY A 97 2.31 -6.83 26.38
N GLY A 98 1.66 -5.65 26.31
CA GLY A 98 1.37 -4.90 25.08
C GLY A 98 -0.12 -4.90 24.69
N PRO A 99 -0.65 -3.86 24.01
CA PRO A 99 -2.05 -3.82 23.57
C PRO A 99 -2.39 -4.96 22.60
N ALA A 100 -3.64 -5.44 22.62
CA ALA A 100 -4.09 -6.45 21.65
C ALA A 100 -4.04 -5.89 20.21
N PRO A 101 -3.75 -6.72 19.20
CA PRO A 101 -3.84 -6.29 17.80
C PRO A 101 -5.23 -5.73 17.48
N VAL A 102 -5.28 -4.66 16.70
CA VAL A 102 -6.54 -3.96 16.37
C VAL A 102 -7.11 -4.39 15.01
N TYR A 103 -6.29 -4.97 14.13
CA TYR A 103 -6.66 -5.30 12.75
C TYR A 103 -6.64 -6.82 12.51
N CYS A 104 -7.51 -7.31 11.62
CA CYS A 104 -7.58 -8.71 11.23
C CYS A 104 -6.48 -9.07 10.20
N ASP A 105 -6.13 -10.35 10.11
CA ASP A 105 -5.22 -10.92 9.10
C ASP A 105 -5.94 -11.78 8.04
N VAL A 106 -7.27 -11.90 8.17
CA VAL A 106 -8.14 -12.61 7.22
C VAL A 106 -8.13 -11.93 5.85
N VAL A 107 -8.21 -10.60 5.83
CA VAL A 107 -8.24 -9.81 4.61
C VAL A 107 -6.81 -9.56 4.13
N ARG A 108 -6.48 -10.08 2.95
CA ARG A 108 -5.16 -9.97 2.35
C ARG A 108 -5.20 -9.14 1.07
N ASP A 109 -4.13 -8.38 0.84
CA ASP A 109 -3.94 -7.61 -0.40
C ASP A 109 -3.51 -8.53 -1.56
N ALA A 110 -3.32 -7.95 -2.74
CA ALA A 110 -2.92 -8.69 -3.95
C ALA A 110 -1.56 -9.38 -3.78
N GLU A 111 -0.73 -8.87 -2.87
CA GLU A 111 0.59 -9.40 -2.51
C GLU A 111 0.52 -10.44 -1.37
N GLY A 112 -0.67 -10.78 -0.88
CA GLY A 112 -0.89 -11.76 0.18
C GLY A 112 -0.54 -11.28 1.59
N LYS A 113 -0.25 -9.99 1.78
CA LYS A 113 -0.01 -9.36 3.10
C LYS A 113 -1.33 -8.90 3.72
N PRO A 114 -1.41 -8.67 5.05
CA PRO A 114 -2.63 -8.17 5.67
C PRO A 114 -3.04 -6.81 5.07
N ALA A 115 -4.19 -6.78 4.40
CA ALA A 115 -4.73 -5.55 3.80
C ALA A 115 -5.18 -4.54 4.87
N HIS A 116 -5.64 -5.05 6.03
CA HIS A 116 -6.11 -4.25 7.14
C HIS A 116 -4.96 -3.93 8.09
N SER A 117 -4.54 -2.67 8.07
CA SER A 117 -3.47 -2.12 8.92
C SER A 117 -3.82 -0.69 9.33
N GLY A 118 -3.10 -0.15 10.31
CA GLY A 118 -3.28 1.25 10.72
C GLY A 118 -3.04 2.25 9.58
N MET A 119 -2.02 2.00 8.76
CA MET A 119 -1.67 2.86 7.63
C MET A 119 -2.71 2.81 6.51
N THR A 120 -3.23 1.62 6.18
CA THR A 120 -4.27 1.47 5.14
C THR A 120 -5.62 1.99 5.61
N ALA A 121 -5.96 1.79 6.89
CA ALA A 121 -7.16 2.37 7.50
C ALA A 121 -7.11 3.91 7.50
N PHE A 122 -5.96 4.51 7.83
CA PHE A 122 -5.78 5.96 7.80
C PHE A 122 -5.98 6.52 6.39
N ARG A 123 -5.33 5.93 5.37
CA ARG A 123 -5.48 6.34 3.97
C ARG A 123 -6.90 6.21 3.46
N LEU A 124 -7.61 5.14 3.84
CA LEU A 124 -9.01 4.98 3.46
C LEU A 124 -9.88 6.05 4.12
N LYS A 125 -9.64 6.35 5.40
CA LYS A 125 -10.38 7.40 6.11
C LYS A 125 -10.15 8.78 5.48
N GLU A 126 -8.90 9.13 5.17
CA GLU A 126 -8.54 10.36 4.46
C GLU A 126 -9.25 10.44 3.10
N ARG A 127 -9.27 9.34 2.33
CA ARG A 127 -10.02 9.27 1.06
C ARG A 127 -11.54 9.42 1.23
N LEU A 128 -12.12 8.86 2.29
CA LEU A 128 -13.55 8.99 2.60
C LEU A 128 -13.92 10.40 3.06
N GLU A 129 -13.00 11.11 3.71
CA GLU A 129 -13.14 12.51 4.11
C GLU A 129 -13.01 13.45 2.90
N ASP A 130 -12.07 13.18 1.97
CA ASP A 130 -11.82 14.01 0.79
C ASP A 130 -12.89 13.90 -0.31
N VAL A 131 -13.52 12.73 -0.47
CA VAL A 131 -14.46 12.48 -1.59
C VAL A 131 -15.92 12.84 -1.25
N GLY A 132 -16.24 13.19 0.01
CA GLY A 132 -17.63 13.44 0.44
C GLY A 132 -18.50 12.18 0.42
N PRO A 133 -19.78 12.25 0.84
CA PRO A 133 -20.53 11.06 1.25
C PRO A 133 -20.81 10.07 0.10
N ARG A 134 -20.12 8.93 0.16
CA ARG A 134 -20.64 7.54 0.12
C ARG A 134 -21.42 7.01 -1.10
N GLU A 135 -21.34 7.60 -2.29
CA GLU A 135 -21.94 7.00 -3.51
C GLU A 135 -20.95 6.54 -4.60
N ALA A 136 -19.66 6.88 -4.52
CA ALA A 136 -18.72 6.71 -5.64
C ALA A 136 -17.80 5.46 -5.58
N LEU A 137 -18.21 4.36 -4.93
CA LEU A 137 -17.44 3.10 -4.91
C LEU A 137 -18.14 1.91 -5.58
N ALA A 138 -19.27 2.13 -6.26
CA ALA A 138 -20.07 1.05 -6.85
C ALA A 138 -20.52 1.29 -8.32
N THR A 139 -19.75 2.03 -9.13
CA THR A 139 -20.01 2.07 -10.58
C THR A 139 -19.17 1.03 -11.31
N PRO A 140 -19.77 -0.05 -11.84
CA PRO A 140 -19.10 -0.90 -12.83
C PRO A 140 -18.87 -0.08 -14.10
N VAL A 141 -17.66 -0.19 -14.65
CA VAL A 141 -17.29 0.39 -15.94
C VAL A 141 -18.26 -0.16 -17.00
N PRO A 142 -19.01 0.68 -17.74
CA PRO A 142 -19.86 0.17 -18.80
C PRO A 142 -18.99 -0.30 -19.97
N THR A 143 -18.92 -1.62 -20.14
CA THR A 143 -18.50 -2.26 -21.38
C THR A 143 -19.66 -2.17 -22.37
N ASP A 144 -19.54 -1.33 -23.39
CA ASP A 144 -20.34 -1.47 -24.59
C ASP A 144 -19.45 -1.43 -25.85
N PRO A 145 -19.42 -2.52 -26.64
CA PRO A 145 -18.77 -2.56 -27.93
C PRO A 145 -19.81 -2.29 -29.02
N SER A 146 -19.86 -1.08 -29.57
CA SER A 146 -20.41 -0.93 -30.92
C SER A 146 -19.84 0.29 -31.63
N ASN A 147 -19.27 0.01 -32.80
CA ASN A 147 -18.79 0.96 -33.79
C ASN A 147 -19.91 1.87 -34.31
N GLU A 148 -19.45 3.01 -34.84
CA GLU A 148 -20.15 3.96 -35.72
C GLU A 148 -20.96 5.08 -35.05
N ARG A 149 -20.28 6.18 -34.66
CA ARG A 149 -20.89 7.52 -34.53
C ARG A 149 -19.98 8.66 -35.02
N PRO A 150 -20.55 9.79 -35.46
CA PRO A 150 -19.99 10.68 -36.48
C PRO A 150 -19.04 11.73 -35.93
N VAL A 151 -18.19 12.26 -36.82
CA VAL A 151 -17.11 13.25 -36.65
C VAL A 151 -17.45 14.51 -35.82
N GLN A 152 -18.73 14.79 -35.53
CA GLN A 152 -19.16 15.87 -34.64
C GLN A 152 -18.83 15.61 -33.16
N LEU A 153 -18.88 14.35 -32.69
CA LEU A 153 -18.53 14.03 -31.29
C LEU A 153 -17.02 14.20 -31.03
N ALA A 154 -16.18 13.98 -32.05
CA ALA A 154 -14.73 14.16 -31.96
C ALA A 154 -14.31 15.62 -31.70
N ARG A 155 -15.11 16.60 -32.12
CA ARG A 155 -14.83 18.02 -31.85
C ARG A 155 -15.16 18.42 -30.42
N GLU A 156 -16.10 17.74 -29.76
CA GLU A 156 -16.45 17.98 -28.36
C GLU A 156 -15.58 17.16 -27.39
N THR A 157 -15.05 16.00 -27.82
CA THR A 157 -14.18 15.16 -26.97
C THR A 157 -12.72 15.57 -26.98
N VAL A 158 -12.22 16.25 -28.01
CA VAL A 158 -10.80 16.69 -28.07
C VAL A 158 -10.40 17.59 -26.90
N PRO A 159 -11.17 18.62 -26.48
CA PRO A 159 -10.86 19.40 -25.29
C PRO A 159 -10.80 18.54 -24.02
N VAL A 160 -11.73 17.59 -23.86
CA VAL A 160 -11.78 16.66 -22.71
C VAL A 160 -10.60 15.69 -22.72
N ILE A 161 -10.17 15.22 -23.88
CA ILE A 161 -8.99 14.36 -24.03
C ILE A 161 -7.71 15.17 -23.75
N VAL A 162 -7.61 16.41 -24.21
CA VAL A 162 -6.47 17.30 -23.92
C VAL A 162 -6.40 17.58 -22.43
N GLU A 163 -7.52 17.90 -21.79
CA GLU A 163 -7.60 18.12 -20.34
C GLU A 163 -7.24 16.84 -19.56
N ARG A 164 -7.70 15.67 -20.02
CA ARG A 164 -7.31 14.37 -19.46
C ARG A 164 -5.83 14.07 -19.62
N VAL A 165 -5.22 14.42 -20.76
CA VAL A 165 -3.78 14.25 -21.02
C VAL A 165 -2.98 15.20 -20.14
N VAL A 166 -3.41 16.46 -19.97
CA VAL A 166 -2.79 17.41 -19.03
C VAL A 166 -2.89 16.90 -17.60
N GLN A 167 -4.04 16.35 -17.20
CA GLN A 167 -4.23 15.74 -15.89
C GLN A 167 -3.30 14.52 -15.70
N LEU A 168 -3.19 13.64 -16.71
CA LEU A 168 -2.27 12.50 -16.71
C LEU A 168 -0.82 12.95 -16.56
N PHE A 169 -0.40 14.02 -17.24
CA PHE A 169 0.94 14.56 -17.08
C PHE A 169 1.17 15.16 -15.69
N ALA A 170 0.18 15.86 -15.13
CA ALA A 170 0.24 16.40 -13.77
C ALA A 170 0.32 15.27 -12.72
N ASP A 171 -0.49 14.21 -12.88
CA ASP A 171 -0.49 13.04 -12.02
C ASP A 171 0.84 12.28 -12.11
N GLN A 172 1.37 12.13 -13.32
CA GLN A 172 2.64 11.44 -13.55
C GLN A 172 3.83 12.25 -13.04
N GLN A 173 3.77 13.59 -13.12
CA GLN A 173 4.73 14.47 -12.44
C GLN A 173 4.63 14.36 -10.91
N ALA A 174 3.42 14.29 -10.35
CA ALA A 174 3.21 14.13 -8.90
C ALA A 174 3.66 12.75 -8.39
N VAL A 175 3.51 11.69 -9.19
CA VAL A 175 4.06 10.37 -8.90
C VAL A 175 5.59 10.41 -8.96
N ASN A 176 6.17 10.97 -10.02
CA ASN A 176 7.63 11.09 -10.13
C ASN A 176 8.24 11.94 -9.02
N ALA A 177 7.59 13.02 -8.60
CA ALA A 177 8.02 13.83 -7.46
C ALA A 177 8.04 13.02 -6.15
N ARG A 178 6.97 12.24 -5.88
CA ARG A 178 6.90 11.34 -4.73
C ARG A 178 7.97 10.25 -4.77
N HIS A 179 8.25 9.68 -5.94
CA HIS A 179 9.31 8.69 -6.10
C HIS A 179 10.70 9.30 -5.86
N MET A 180 10.94 10.53 -6.33
CA MET A 180 12.19 11.25 -6.06
C MET A 180 12.34 11.64 -4.58
N ASP A 181 11.25 12.00 -3.90
CA ASP A 181 11.27 12.28 -2.47
C ASP A 181 11.46 11.01 -1.64
N GLN A 182 10.90 9.88 -2.06
CA GLN A 182 11.19 8.57 -1.47
C GLN A 182 12.64 8.17 -1.70
N LEU A 183 13.19 8.41 -2.90
CA LEU A 183 14.60 8.14 -3.20
C LEU A 183 15.51 9.03 -2.36
N ARG A 184 15.21 10.32 -2.21
CA ARG A 184 15.92 11.25 -1.30
C ARG A 184 15.81 10.81 0.15
N SER A 185 14.64 10.39 0.61
CA SER A 185 14.44 9.88 1.97
C SER A 185 15.23 8.59 2.22
N ALA A 186 15.29 7.70 1.23
CA ALA A 186 16.06 6.46 1.29
C ALA A 186 17.58 6.75 1.27
N ILE A 187 18.04 7.64 0.40
CA ILE A 187 19.44 8.09 0.36
C ILE A 187 19.83 8.83 1.63
N SER A 188 18.94 9.66 2.19
CA SER A 188 19.16 10.35 3.47
C SER A 188 19.27 9.37 4.64
N ARG A 189 18.52 8.25 4.64
CA ARG A 189 18.65 7.18 5.64
C ARG A 189 19.93 6.36 5.47
N ILE A 190 20.42 6.21 4.23
CA ILE A 190 21.71 5.55 3.95
C ILE A 190 22.89 6.43 4.39
N GLY A 191 22.72 7.75 4.45
CA GLY A 191 23.71 8.72 4.93
C GLY A 191 23.57 9.12 6.40
N ASP A 192 22.59 8.60 7.14
CA ASP A 192 22.38 8.88 8.55
C ASP A 192 23.19 7.89 9.41
N ASP A 193 24.49 8.16 9.51
CA ASP A 193 25.43 7.36 10.32
C ASP A 193 25.03 7.32 11.80
N ASP A 194 24.39 8.38 12.30
CA ASP A 194 23.92 8.45 13.69
C ASP A 194 22.73 7.52 13.94
N ALA A 195 21.80 7.39 12.98
CA ALA A 195 20.71 6.42 13.08
C ALA A 195 21.21 4.97 13.06
N ARG A 196 22.24 4.67 12.24
CA ARG A 196 22.87 3.34 12.22
C ARG A 196 23.66 3.05 13.49
N GLN A 197 24.39 4.05 14.00
CA GLN A 197 25.11 3.95 15.27
C GLN A 197 24.13 3.67 16.42
N ALA A 198 22.97 4.34 16.46
CA ALA A 198 21.93 4.11 17.46
C ALA A 198 21.30 2.71 17.36
N GLU A 199 21.08 2.19 16.15
CA GLU A 199 20.62 0.80 15.96
C GLU A 199 21.67 -0.21 16.40
N PHE A 200 22.95 0.03 16.11
CA PHE A 200 24.06 -0.81 16.60
C PHE A 200 24.18 -0.79 18.12
N GLU A 201 24.07 0.39 18.75
CA GLU A 201 24.09 0.54 20.21
C GLU A 201 22.88 -0.16 20.86
N SER A 202 21.70 -0.12 20.21
CA SER A 202 20.51 -0.87 20.66
C SER A 202 20.72 -2.37 20.58
N VAL A 203 21.25 -2.88 19.46
CA VAL A 203 21.53 -4.31 19.28
C VAL A 203 22.62 -4.77 20.26
N GLN A 204 23.63 -3.94 20.50
CA GLN A 204 24.69 -4.23 21.46
C GLN A 204 24.16 -4.25 22.90
N HIS A 205 23.28 -3.30 23.26
CA HIS A 205 22.60 -3.31 24.56
C HIS A 205 21.72 -4.56 24.73
N ASP A 206 20.97 -4.96 23.71
CA ASP A 206 20.13 -6.17 23.77
C ASP A 206 20.98 -7.44 23.89
N ALA A 207 22.10 -7.51 23.17
CA ALA A 207 23.07 -8.61 23.29
C ALA A 207 23.67 -8.68 24.70
N ASP A 208 24.10 -7.55 25.28
CA ASP A 208 24.63 -7.48 26.64
C ASP A 208 23.59 -7.89 27.69
N LYS A 209 22.32 -7.51 27.48
CA LYS A 209 21.20 -7.92 28.34
C LYS A 209 20.97 -9.43 28.29
N LEU A 210 21.01 -10.04 27.11
CA LEU A 210 20.89 -11.49 26.95
C LEU A 210 22.06 -12.24 27.60
N VAL A 211 23.29 -11.72 27.47
CA VAL A 211 24.47 -12.26 28.15
C VAL A 211 24.36 -12.13 29.67
N GLY A 212 23.84 -11.01 30.17
CA GLY A 212 23.54 -10.80 31.59
C GLY A 212 22.54 -11.84 32.13
N GLN A 213 21.42 -12.03 31.42
CA GLN A 213 20.40 -13.02 31.78
C GLN A 213 20.94 -14.45 31.77
N ALA A 214 21.76 -14.80 30.76
CA ALA A 214 22.39 -16.13 30.71
C ALA A 214 23.36 -16.36 31.88
N ARG A 215 24.09 -15.32 32.32
CA ARG A 215 24.96 -15.39 33.50
C ARG A 215 24.16 -15.56 34.80
N GLU A 216 23.04 -14.86 34.95
CA GLU A 216 22.13 -15.01 36.09
C GLU A 216 21.54 -16.42 36.18
N VAL A 217 21.08 -16.98 35.05
CA VAL A 217 20.57 -18.35 34.98
C VAL A 217 21.65 -19.36 35.37
N LYS A 218 22.89 -19.17 34.88
CA LYS A 218 24.03 -20.00 35.24
C LYS A 218 24.32 -19.94 36.74
N LEU A 219 24.39 -18.73 37.33
CA LEU A 219 24.63 -18.55 38.76
C LEU A 219 23.51 -19.18 39.62
N ALA A 220 22.26 -19.02 39.21
CA ALA A 220 21.12 -19.66 39.89
C ALA A 220 21.14 -21.19 39.78
N ALA A 221 21.68 -21.76 38.70
CA ALA A 221 21.88 -23.20 38.56
C ALA A 221 23.04 -23.69 39.44
N GLU A 222 24.16 -22.97 39.48
CA GLU A 222 25.30 -23.27 40.36
C GLU A 222 24.90 -23.19 41.84
N GLN A 223 24.08 -22.21 42.21
CA GLN A 223 23.58 -22.07 43.58
C GLN A 223 22.65 -23.23 43.97
N ARG A 224 21.73 -23.62 43.09
CA ARG A 224 20.89 -24.82 43.30
C ARG A 224 21.72 -26.09 43.43
N ALA A 225 22.79 -26.23 42.65
CA ALA A 225 23.71 -27.37 42.77
C ALA A 225 24.44 -27.40 44.13
N ARG A 226 24.86 -26.24 44.65
CA ARG A 226 25.47 -26.14 45.99
C ARG A 226 24.47 -26.45 47.10
N GLU A 227 23.24 -25.96 46.98
CA GLU A 227 22.17 -26.25 47.94
C GLU A 227 21.81 -27.74 47.97
N ALA A 228 21.75 -28.39 46.81
CA ALA A 228 21.55 -29.84 46.69
C ALA A 228 22.71 -30.63 47.30
N ALA A 229 23.97 -30.23 47.05
CA ALA A 229 25.13 -30.85 47.67
C ALA A 229 25.11 -30.72 49.21
N ALA A 230 24.81 -29.52 49.73
CA ALA A 230 24.69 -29.29 51.17
C ALA A 230 23.52 -30.07 51.80
N ALA A 231 22.41 -30.28 51.08
CA ALA A 231 21.32 -31.13 51.53
C ALA A 231 21.74 -32.61 51.60
N ALA A 232 22.49 -33.10 50.60
CA ALA A 232 23.03 -34.46 50.60
C ALA A 232 24.05 -34.68 51.74
N ASP A 233 24.87 -33.68 52.05
CA ASP A 233 25.82 -33.78 53.17
C ASP A 233 25.10 -33.78 54.53
N ARG A 234 24.02 -32.98 54.69
CA ARG A 234 23.15 -33.05 55.88
C ARG A 234 22.47 -34.40 56.04
N ALA A 235 22.02 -35.01 54.94
CA ALA A 235 21.44 -36.34 54.96
C ALA A 235 22.46 -37.40 55.42
N ARG A 236 23.70 -37.35 54.91
CA ARG A 236 24.78 -38.26 55.35
C ARG A 236 25.14 -38.08 56.82
N ALA A 237 25.22 -36.84 57.31
CA ALA A 237 25.45 -36.58 58.74
C ALA A 237 24.33 -37.16 59.61
N GLY A 238 23.06 -37.02 59.18
CA GLY A 238 21.91 -37.64 59.86
C GLY A 238 21.96 -39.17 59.86
N GLU A 239 22.44 -39.80 58.78
CA GLU A 239 22.67 -41.25 58.74
C GLU A 239 23.79 -41.70 59.70
N GLU A 240 24.87 -40.93 59.81
CA GLU A 240 25.97 -41.21 60.74
C GLU A 240 25.53 -41.05 62.21
N GLU A 241 24.77 -40.00 62.54
CA GLU A 241 24.17 -39.81 63.86
C GLU A 241 23.16 -40.93 64.21
N ALA A 242 22.35 -41.36 63.24
CA ALA A 242 21.45 -42.49 63.44
C ALA A 242 22.22 -43.77 63.75
N ARG A 243 23.32 -44.04 63.04
CA ARG A 243 24.20 -45.20 63.30
C ARG A 243 24.90 -45.13 64.64
N SER A 244 25.38 -43.96 65.07
CA SER A 244 25.99 -43.83 66.40
C SER A 244 24.98 -44.07 67.51
N ALA A 245 23.75 -43.56 67.37
CA ALA A 245 22.67 -43.82 68.32
C ALA A 245 22.32 -45.32 68.41
N THR A 246 22.36 -46.07 67.29
CA THR A 246 22.16 -47.53 67.32
C THR A 246 23.27 -48.25 68.06
N LEU A 247 24.53 -47.84 67.86
CA LEU A 247 25.69 -48.42 68.55
C LEU A 247 25.65 -48.11 70.06
N GLU A 248 25.29 -46.89 70.46
CA GLU A 248 25.12 -46.54 71.87
C GLU A 248 23.97 -47.32 72.53
N MET A 249 22.86 -47.57 71.83
CA MET A 249 21.80 -48.44 72.35
C MET A 249 22.26 -49.90 72.49
N ALA A 250 23.04 -50.42 71.54
CA ALA A 250 23.61 -51.76 71.62
C ALA A 250 24.57 -51.90 72.81
N GLU A 251 25.43 -50.91 73.05
CA GLU A 251 26.35 -50.90 74.20
C GLU A 251 25.60 -50.81 75.55
N ARG A 252 24.50 -50.05 75.62
CA ARG A 252 23.63 -50.02 76.80
C ARG A 252 22.96 -51.37 77.07
N LEU A 253 22.58 -52.10 76.03
CA LEU A 253 22.02 -53.46 76.18
C LEU A 253 23.08 -54.42 76.73
N GLU A 254 24.30 -54.42 76.18
CA GLU A 254 25.42 -55.23 76.70
C GLU A 254 25.78 -54.88 78.15
N GLN A 255 25.65 -53.60 78.54
CA GLN A 255 25.86 -53.19 79.93
C GLN A 255 24.76 -53.74 80.86
N VAL A 256 23.49 -53.69 80.45
CA VAL A 256 22.37 -54.24 81.22
C VAL A 256 22.52 -55.77 81.36
N GLU A 257 22.98 -56.47 80.32
CA GLU A 257 23.27 -57.90 80.37
C GLU A 257 24.40 -58.23 81.35
N ARG A 258 25.48 -57.44 81.37
CA ARG A 258 26.56 -57.58 82.37
C ARG A 258 26.08 -57.35 83.79
N GLU A 259 25.32 -56.28 84.03
CA GLU A 259 24.77 -55.98 85.36
C GLU A 259 23.78 -57.07 85.84
N ALA A 260 23.00 -57.66 84.92
CA ALA A 260 22.16 -58.81 85.23
C ALA A 260 22.99 -60.06 85.58
N GLY A 261 24.05 -60.34 84.81
CA GLY A 261 24.98 -61.44 85.09
C GLY A 261 25.71 -61.29 86.44
N GLU A 262 26.15 -60.08 86.79
CA GLU A 262 26.78 -59.80 88.08
C GLU A 262 25.81 -59.98 89.26
N ARG A 263 24.53 -59.63 89.10
CA ARG A 263 23.51 -59.88 90.13
C ARG A 263 23.24 -61.37 90.34
N VAL A 264 23.25 -62.17 89.27
CA VAL A 264 23.13 -63.63 89.35
C VAL A 264 24.35 -64.22 90.05
N ALA A 265 25.56 -63.81 89.66
CA ALA A 265 26.79 -64.28 90.30
C ALA A 265 26.89 -63.89 91.80
N ALA A 266 26.42 -62.69 92.16
CA ALA A 266 26.35 -62.25 93.56
C ALA A 266 25.33 -63.07 94.38
N ALA A 267 24.20 -63.45 93.78
CA ALA A 267 23.22 -64.33 94.42
C ALA A 267 23.78 -65.74 94.65
N GLU A 268 24.52 -66.30 93.68
CA GLU A 268 25.20 -67.59 93.82
C GLU A 268 26.33 -67.55 94.87
N ALA A 269 27.06 -66.45 94.98
CA ALA A 269 28.10 -66.26 96.00
C ALA A 269 27.50 -66.20 97.42
N ALA A 270 26.39 -65.47 97.61
CA ALA A 270 25.65 -65.44 98.86
C ALA A 270 25.12 -66.84 99.26
N GLN A 271 24.76 -67.65 98.27
CA GLN A 271 24.32 -69.03 98.50
C GLN A 271 25.47 -69.94 98.98
N ARG A 272 26.71 -69.71 98.53
CA ARG A 272 27.90 -70.44 98.99
C ARG A 272 28.32 -70.02 100.41
N GLU A 273 28.21 -68.74 100.74
CA GLU A 273 28.48 -68.22 102.09
C GLU A 273 27.45 -68.74 103.12
N GLN A 274 26.18 -68.91 102.70
CA GLN A 274 25.14 -69.55 103.51
C GLN A 274 25.44 -71.05 103.75
N ALA A 275 25.96 -71.75 102.73
CA ALA A 275 26.31 -73.17 102.81
C ALA A 275 27.52 -73.46 103.73
N GLU A 276 28.44 -72.50 103.92
CA GLU A 276 29.57 -72.64 104.85
C GLU A 276 29.17 -72.43 106.32
N LEU A 277 28.09 -71.69 106.60
CA LEU A 277 27.58 -71.46 107.96
C LEU A 277 26.80 -72.66 108.54
N ASP A 278 26.38 -73.60 107.70
CA ASP A 278 25.51 -74.71 108.09
C ASP A 278 26.26 -75.98 108.55
N GLN A 279 27.59 -75.97 108.64
CA GLN A 279 28.39 -77.13 109.09
C GLN A 279 28.35 -77.40 110.61
N GLY A 280 27.48 -76.73 111.38
CA GLY A 280 27.52 -76.71 112.86
C GLY A 280 26.32 -77.25 113.65
N ARG A 281 25.21 -77.71 113.03
CA ARG A 281 24.00 -78.09 113.80
C ARG A 281 23.23 -79.27 113.20
N VAL A 282 23.57 -80.49 113.61
CA VAL A 282 23.14 -81.71 112.89
C VAL A 282 21.88 -82.41 113.39
N GLU A 283 21.30 -82.20 114.59
CA GLU A 283 20.27 -83.17 115.06
C GLU A 283 18.83 -82.65 115.23
N ASN A 284 18.55 -81.37 114.97
CA ASN A 284 17.18 -80.87 114.75
C ASN A 284 16.91 -80.48 113.28
N ALA A 285 17.88 -80.77 112.39
CA ALA A 285 17.89 -80.34 111.00
C ALA A 285 16.95 -81.18 110.12
N GLU A 286 16.88 -82.51 110.25
CA GLU A 286 16.29 -83.37 109.20
C GLU A 286 14.79 -83.18 108.88
N SER A 287 14.01 -82.57 109.79
CA SER A 287 12.58 -82.24 109.56
C SER A 287 12.40 -80.82 109.02
N ALA A 288 13.16 -79.86 109.55
CA ALA A 288 13.19 -78.49 109.05
C ALA A 288 13.91 -78.39 107.69
N GLU A 289 14.89 -79.27 107.44
CA GLU A 289 15.63 -79.43 106.20
C GLU A 289 14.75 -80.06 105.12
N ARG A 290 13.90 -81.05 105.43
CA ARG A 290 12.94 -81.56 104.44
C ARG A 290 11.92 -80.49 104.03
N ALA A 291 11.40 -79.73 104.99
CA ALA A 291 10.49 -78.61 104.69
C ALA A 291 11.21 -77.44 104.00
N ALA A 292 12.47 -77.15 104.34
CA ALA A 292 13.27 -76.10 103.71
C ALA A 292 13.76 -76.51 102.32
N VAL A 293 14.07 -77.79 102.08
CA VAL A 293 14.46 -78.34 100.77
C VAL A 293 13.25 -78.45 99.85
N GLU A 294 12.06 -78.80 100.36
CA GLU A 294 10.82 -78.71 99.57
C GLU A 294 10.45 -77.25 99.27
N ALA A 295 10.51 -76.35 100.25
CA ALA A 295 10.24 -74.93 100.03
C ALA A 295 11.28 -74.30 99.07
N MET A 296 12.56 -74.68 99.20
CA MET A 296 13.61 -74.28 98.27
C MET A 296 13.36 -74.87 96.89
N GLY A 297 13.00 -76.15 96.79
CA GLY A 297 12.65 -76.79 95.52
C GLY A 297 11.48 -76.12 94.82
N GLU A 298 10.44 -75.71 95.56
CA GLU A 298 9.31 -74.94 95.04
C GLU A 298 9.71 -73.53 94.61
N THR A 299 10.57 -72.84 95.38
CA THR A 299 11.09 -71.52 94.99
C THR A 299 12.02 -71.58 93.79
N THR A 300 12.90 -72.58 93.70
CA THR A 300 13.78 -72.81 92.55
C THR A 300 12.96 -73.17 91.33
N ALA A 301 11.98 -74.07 91.44
CA ALA A 301 11.09 -74.40 90.34
C ALA A 301 10.24 -73.19 89.90
N ARG A 302 9.87 -72.29 90.82
CA ARG A 302 9.18 -71.03 90.49
C ARG A 302 10.11 -70.03 89.82
N ALA A 303 11.34 -69.88 90.28
CA ALA A 303 12.35 -69.03 89.68
C ALA A 303 12.72 -69.51 88.26
N GLU A 304 12.93 -70.81 88.07
CA GLU A 304 13.19 -71.42 86.76
C GLU A 304 12.01 -71.25 85.79
N ARG A 305 10.76 -71.30 86.28
CA ARG A 305 9.59 -70.98 85.46
C ARG A 305 9.57 -69.50 85.06
N GLN A 306 9.85 -68.60 85.99
CA GLN A 306 9.92 -67.16 85.71
C GLN A 306 11.05 -66.80 84.75
N VAL A 307 12.23 -67.43 84.87
CA VAL A 307 13.33 -67.26 83.92
C VAL A 307 12.92 -67.77 82.54
N ARG A 308 12.34 -68.97 82.45
CA ARG A 308 11.84 -69.50 81.16
C ARG A 308 10.76 -68.62 80.53
N GLU A 309 9.82 -68.11 81.32
CA GLU A 309 8.79 -67.18 80.84
C GLU A 309 9.40 -65.84 80.38
N ALA A 310 10.40 -65.31 81.10
CA ALA A 310 11.10 -64.08 80.72
C ALA A 310 11.97 -64.28 79.46
N GLU A 311 12.66 -65.40 79.32
CA GLU A 311 13.41 -65.78 78.12
C GLU A 311 12.50 -65.94 76.91
N GLN A 312 11.34 -66.57 77.08
CA GLN A 312 10.33 -66.68 76.02
C GLN A 312 9.77 -65.32 75.62
N ALA A 313 9.44 -64.46 76.58
CA ALA A 313 8.97 -63.11 76.31
C ALA A 313 10.04 -62.23 75.63
N ALA A 314 11.31 -62.37 76.02
CA ALA A 314 12.43 -61.68 75.39
C ALA A 314 12.66 -62.18 73.96
N ALA A 315 12.68 -63.50 73.74
CA ALA A 315 12.81 -64.10 72.41
C ALA A 315 11.64 -63.69 71.49
N GLU A 316 10.42 -63.63 72.01
CA GLU A 316 9.26 -63.16 71.26
C GLU A 316 9.35 -61.66 70.93
N SER A 317 9.83 -60.83 71.88
CA SER A 317 10.07 -59.41 71.64
C SER A 317 11.16 -59.16 70.58
N VAL A 318 12.24 -59.95 70.58
CA VAL A 318 13.30 -59.88 69.58
C VAL A 318 12.77 -60.25 68.20
N ARG A 319 12.05 -61.39 68.10
CA ARG A 319 11.42 -61.81 66.84
C ARG A 319 10.49 -60.74 66.27
N LEU A 320 9.63 -60.15 67.10
CA LEU A 320 8.72 -59.08 66.65
C LEU A 320 9.48 -57.82 66.21
N ALA A 321 10.59 -57.49 66.87
CA ALA A 321 11.44 -56.36 66.47
C ALA A 321 12.17 -56.62 65.15
N GLU A 322 12.65 -57.85 64.93
CA GLU A 322 13.26 -58.30 63.67
C GLU A 322 12.25 -58.26 62.51
N GLU A 323 11.05 -58.82 62.72
CA GLU A 323 9.96 -58.78 61.73
C GLU A 323 9.57 -57.33 61.39
N ALA A 324 9.49 -56.43 62.39
CA ALA A 324 9.20 -55.02 62.17
C ALA A 324 10.34 -54.29 61.44
N ALA A 325 11.60 -54.62 61.71
CA ALA A 325 12.76 -54.05 61.02
C ALA A 325 12.81 -54.51 59.56
N GLU A 326 12.55 -55.80 59.29
CA GLU A 326 12.51 -56.35 57.94
C GLU A 326 11.35 -55.77 57.11
N ALA A 327 10.19 -55.56 57.73
CA ALA A 327 9.06 -54.85 57.11
C ALA A 327 9.45 -53.41 56.71
N LYS A 328 10.11 -52.66 57.59
CA LYS A 328 10.58 -51.29 57.29
C LYS A 328 11.62 -51.26 56.16
N VAL A 329 12.54 -52.22 56.13
CA VAL A 329 13.53 -52.32 55.05
C VAL A 329 12.86 -52.64 53.72
N THR A 330 11.85 -53.51 53.73
CA THR A 330 11.07 -53.84 52.53
C THR A 330 10.29 -52.62 52.02
N GLU A 331 9.59 -51.91 52.90
CA GLU A 331 8.87 -50.67 52.56
C GLU A 331 9.81 -49.61 51.97
N ALA A 332 10.97 -49.38 52.60
CA ALA A 332 11.97 -48.41 52.11
C ALA A 332 12.55 -48.80 50.74
N ARG A 333 12.71 -50.11 50.46
CA ARG A 333 13.15 -50.59 49.13
C ARG A 333 12.07 -50.36 48.09
N GLU A 334 10.82 -50.66 48.40
CA GLU A 334 9.68 -50.42 47.49
C GLU A 334 9.47 -48.94 47.21
N GLU A 335 9.65 -48.07 48.19
CA GLU A 335 9.55 -46.62 48.02
C GLU A 335 10.70 -46.07 47.15
N ARG A 336 11.93 -46.54 47.39
CA ARG A 336 13.08 -46.21 46.53
C ARG A 336 12.86 -46.67 45.09
N ASP A 337 12.40 -47.91 44.90
CA ASP A 337 12.20 -48.47 43.55
C ASP A 337 11.08 -47.73 42.81
N ARG A 338 10.00 -47.34 43.52
CA ARG A 338 8.97 -46.43 42.98
C ARG A 338 9.56 -45.08 42.56
N ALA A 339 10.37 -44.46 43.41
CA ALA A 339 11.01 -43.18 43.09
C ALA A 339 11.95 -43.28 41.87
N ILE A 340 12.69 -44.38 41.73
CA ILE A 340 13.55 -44.63 40.56
C ILE A 340 12.71 -44.72 39.28
N VAL A 341 11.61 -45.47 39.30
CA VAL A 341 10.72 -45.61 38.14
C VAL A 341 10.08 -44.27 37.76
N GLU A 342 9.62 -43.49 38.73
CA GLU A 342 9.07 -42.15 38.49
C GLU A 342 10.11 -41.19 37.91
N HIS A 343 11.33 -41.19 38.43
CA HIS A 343 12.42 -40.38 37.89
C HIS A 343 12.85 -40.81 36.49
N GLN A 344 12.88 -42.11 36.20
CA GLN A 344 13.16 -42.62 34.85
C GLN A 344 12.07 -42.21 33.87
N ALA A 345 10.80 -42.38 34.23
CA ALA A 345 9.68 -41.95 33.40
C ALA A 345 9.69 -40.43 33.13
N ALA A 346 10.01 -39.62 34.14
CA ALA A 346 10.16 -38.17 33.96
C ALA A 346 11.35 -37.81 33.06
N ALA A 347 12.47 -38.53 33.15
CA ALA A 347 13.64 -38.31 32.30
C ALA A 347 13.35 -38.71 30.84
N ASP A 348 12.72 -39.86 30.62
CA ASP A 348 12.33 -40.34 29.30
C ASP A 348 11.34 -39.39 28.62
N GLU A 349 10.39 -38.84 29.39
CA GLU A 349 9.46 -37.82 28.88
C GLU A 349 10.17 -36.52 28.49
N GLN A 350 11.17 -36.08 29.27
CA GLN A 350 11.97 -34.89 28.91
C GLN A 350 12.81 -35.13 27.65
N ILE A 351 13.36 -36.34 27.48
CA ILE A 351 14.10 -36.71 26.26
C ILE A 351 13.15 -36.70 25.06
N ARG A 352 11.98 -37.32 25.16
CA ARG A 352 10.96 -37.33 24.11
C ARG A 352 10.56 -35.92 23.68
N LEU A 353 10.27 -35.04 24.65
CA LEU A 353 9.92 -33.64 24.39
C LEU A 353 11.07 -32.87 23.73
N ALA A 354 12.32 -33.13 24.12
CA ALA A 354 13.49 -32.51 23.50
C ALA A 354 13.72 -32.99 22.07
N GLU A 355 13.50 -34.27 21.78
CA GLU A 355 13.58 -34.85 20.44
C GLU A 355 12.48 -34.29 19.52
N GLU A 356 11.24 -34.19 20.02
CA GLU A 356 10.12 -33.57 19.29
C GLU A 356 10.40 -32.09 19.00
N ALA A 357 10.93 -31.33 19.96
CA ALA A 357 11.30 -29.94 19.76
C ALA A 357 12.45 -29.78 18.74
N ALA A 358 13.45 -30.67 18.77
CA ALA A 358 14.55 -30.67 17.82
C ALA A 358 14.07 -31.00 16.40
N GLU A 359 13.14 -31.95 16.26
CA GLU A 359 12.54 -32.31 14.99
C GLU A 359 11.68 -31.19 14.42
N GLN A 360 10.84 -30.56 15.24
CA GLN A 360 10.07 -29.38 14.84
C GLN A 360 11.00 -28.24 14.39
N ALA A 361 12.10 -27.99 15.11
CA ALA A 361 13.07 -26.96 14.74
C ALA A 361 13.76 -27.26 13.39
N ARG A 362 14.03 -28.54 13.08
CA ARG A 362 14.55 -28.96 11.77
C ARG A 362 13.52 -28.72 10.66
N GLN A 363 12.26 -29.10 10.86
CA GLN A 363 11.18 -28.89 9.89
C GLN A 363 10.94 -27.39 9.63
N ASP A 364 10.93 -26.57 10.68
CA ASP A 364 10.81 -25.11 10.56
C ASP A 364 12.00 -24.51 9.79
N ALA A 365 13.22 -24.99 10.02
CA ALA A 365 14.41 -24.55 9.30
C ALA A 365 14.34 -24.93 7.80
N ASP A 366 13.96 -26.17 7.49
CA ASP A 366 13.77 -26.64 6.11
C ASP A 366 12.67 -25.85 5.40
N GLN A 367 11.56 -25.55 6.10
CA GLN A 367 10.49 -24.72 5.55
C GLN A 367 10.98 -23.30 5.24
N ARG A 368 11.79 -22.69 6.12
CA ARG A 368 12.38 -21.37 5.87
C ARG A 368 13.32 -21.38 4.67
N VAL A 369 14.13 -22.44 4.51
CA VAL A 369 15.01 -22.60 3.35
C VAL A 369 14.19 -22.71 2.06
N ARG A 370 13.16 -23.56 2.02
CA ARG A 370 12.27 -23.68 0.84
C ARG A 370 11.60 -22.36 0.47
N VAL A 371 11.07 -21.63 1.46
CA VAL A 371 10.45 -20.31 1.21
C VAL A 371 11.48 -19.29 0.69
N ALA A 372 12.70 -19.31 1.21
CA ALA A 372 13.78 -18.45 0.73
C ALA A 372 14.19 -18.79 -0.72
N GLU A 373 14.30 -20.08 -1.05
CA GLU A 373 14.59 -20.56 -2.41
C GLU A 373 13.48 -20.19 -3.40
N GLU A 374 12.21 -20.40 -3.04
CA GLU A 374 11.07 -19.98 -3.86
C GLU A 374 11.04 -18.46 -4.07
N THR A 375 11.36 -17.69 -3.03
CA THR A 375 11.43 -16.23 -3.12
C THR A 375 12.57 -15.78 -4.03
N ALA A 376 13.74 -16.41 -3.94
CA ALA A 376 14.88 -16.14 -4.81
C ALA A 376 14.59 -16.51 -6.28
N ALA A 377 13.90 -17.63 -6.52
CA ALA A 377 13.47 -18.04 -7.84
C ALA A 377 12.47 -17.03 -8.45
N ARG A 378 11.46 -16.58 -7.68
CA ARG A 378 10.52 -15.54 -8.11
C ARG A 378 11.21 -14.21 -8.40
N ALA A 379 12.19 -13.80 -7.58
CA ALA A 379 12.96 -12.59 -7.81
C ALA A 379 13.80 -12.67 -9.10
N THR A 380 14.38 -13.83 -9.37
CA THR A 380 15.14 -14.08 -10.61
C THR A 380 14.22 -14.03 -11.83
N GLN A 381 13.06 -14.68 -11.76
CA GLN A 381 12.07 -14.64 -12.84
C GLN A 381 11.58 -13.20 -13.11
N ALA A 382 11.25 -12.45 -12.06
CA ALA A 382 10.82 -11.05 -12.19
C ALA A 382 11.91 -10.17 -12.82
N ALA A 383 13.19 -10.44 -12.54
CA ALA A 383 14.31 -9.71 -13.15
C ALA A 383 14.44 -10.02 -14.66
N GLU A 384 14.29 -11.28 -15.07
CA GLU A 384 14.31 -11.67 -16.48
C GLU A 384 13.07 -11.16 -17.25
N ASP A 385 11.90 -11.17 -16.62
CA ASP A 385 10.67 -10.58 -17.17
C ASP A 385 10.83 -9.06 -17.36
N ALA A 386 11.41 -8.37 -16.37
CA ALA A 386 11.69 -6.94 -16.46
C ALA A 386 12.70 -6.61 -17.56
N LYS A 387 13.75 -7.42 -17.71
CA LYS A 387 14.74 -7.29 -18.79
C LYS A 387 14.11 -7.51 -20.16
N THR A 388 13.21 -8.49 -20.29
CA THR A 388 12.46 -8.75 -21.51
C THR A 388 11.54 -7.59 -21.85
N ALA A 389 10.77 -7.08 -20.88
CA ALA A 389 9.90 -5.91 -21.05
C ALA A 389 10.70 -4.65 -21.44
N GLN A 390 11.87 -4.44 -20.84
CA GLN A 390 12.78 -3.35 -21.22
C GLN A 390 13.26 -3.49 -22.67
N GLY A 391 13.63 -4.71 -23.09
CA GLY A 391 14.01 -4.98 -24.48
C GLY A 391 12.89 -4.70 -25.48
N GLN A 392 11.65 -5.09 -25.15
CA GLN A 392 10.47 -4.79 -25.96
C GLN A 392 10.21 -3.28 -26.04
N ALA A 393 10.24 -2.56 -24.92
CA ALA A 393 10.06 -1.12 -24.90
C ALA A 393 11.15 -0.38 -25.70
N GLN A 394 12.40 -0.83 -25.65
CA GLN A 394 13.49 -0.28 -26.47
C GLN A 394 13.27 -0.54 -27.96
N ALA A 395 12.79 -1.72 -28.33
CA ALA A 395 12.46 -2.05 -29.71
C ALA A 395 11.28 -1.19 -30.23
N GLU A 396 10.23 -1.01 -29.43
CA GLU A 396 9.10 -0.13 -29.76
C GLU A 396 9.52 1.33 -29.91
N LEU A 397 10.36 1.85 -29.01
CA LEU A 397 10.93 3.18 -29.12
C LEU A 397 11.78 3.33 -30.39
N GLY A 398 12.56 2.31 -30.75
CA GLY A 398 13.31 2.27 -32.01
C GLY A 398 12.38 2.36 -33.23
N GLN A 399 11.32 1.56 -33.26
CA GLN A 399 10.32 1.58 -34.34
C GLN A 399 9.60 2.92 -34.45
N LEU A 400 9.18 3.50 -33.31
CA LEU A 400 8.55 4.82 -33.27
C LEU A 400 9.50 5.90 -33.78
N ARG A 401 10.78 5.85 -33.42
CA ARG A 401 11.78 6.79 -33.91
C ARG A 401 11.94 6.71 -35.42
N THR A 402 12.08 5.50 -35.98
CA THR A 402 12.16 5.31 -37.44
C THR A 402 10.89 5.80 -38.14
N LYS A 403 9.71 5.58 -37.54
CA LYS A 403 8.43 6.07 -38.08
C LYS A 403 8.37 7.59 -38.09
N ILE A 404 8.76 8.25 -36.99
CA ILE A 404 8.82 9.71 -36.90
C ILE A 404 9.81 10.28 -37.93
N GLU A 405 11.00 9.68 -38.07
CA GLU A 405 11.99 10.10 -39.06
C GLU A 405 11.44 9.97 -40.50
N ALA A 406 10.71 8.89 -40.81
CA ALA A 406 10.07 8.70 -42.12
C ALA A 406 8.89 9.65 -42.36
N ASP A 407 8.08 9.96 -41.34
CA ASP A 407 6.99 10.93 -41.43
C ASP A 407 7.55 12.36 -41.60
N ASP A 408 8.62 12.73 -40.90
CA ASP A 408 9.33 14.00 -41.05
C ASP A 408 9.90 14.17 -42.46
N GLU A 409 10.53 13.12 -43.02
CA GLU A 409 11.05 13.14 -44.39
C GLU A 409 9.92 13.31 -45.41
N ARG A 410 8.79 12.61 -45.22
CA ARG A 410 7.60 12.77 -46.06
C ARG A 410 7.07 14.20 -46.01
N HIS A 411 6.91 14.78 -44.83
CA HIS A 411 6.41 16.15 -44.68
C HIS A 411 7.38 17.19 -45.26
N ARG A 412 8.69 17.00 -45.12
CA ARG A 412 9.67 17.87 -45.81
C ARG A 412 9.51 17.80 -47.32
N GLY A 413 9.36 16.60 -47.89
CA GLY A 413 9.10 16.42 -49.32
C GLY A 413 7.79 17.07 -49.78
N GLU A 414 6.71 16.94 -49.00
CA GLU A 414 5.42 17.59 -49.28
C GLU A 414 5.53 19.12 -49.26
N LEU A 415 6.22 19.69 -48.27
CA LEU A 415 6.44 21.13 -48.16
C LEU A 415 7.33 21.67 -49.29
N GLU A 416 8.38 20.94 -49.67
CA GLU A 416 9.23 21.32 -50.80
C GLU A 416 8.46 21.28 -52.13
N ALA A 417 7.60 20.27 -52.31
CA ALA A 417 6.71 20.18 -53.47
C ALA A 417 5.69 21.34 -53.50
N GLN A 418 5.08 21.69 -52.36
CA GLN A 418 4.18 22.84 -52.26
C GLN A 418 4.90 24.16 -52.55
N ARG A 419 6.10 24.34 -51.99
CA ARG A 419 6.93 25.52 -52.25
C ARG A 419 7.25 25.65 -53.73
N THR A 420 7.67 24.55 -54.37
CA THR A 420 7.95 24.52 -55.81
C THR A 420 6.71 24.87 -56.64
N ARG A 421 5.53 24.36 -56.27
CA ARG A 421 4.26 24.72 -56.93
C ARG A 421 3.95 26.21 -56.78
N HIS A 422 4.07 26.76 -55.58
CA HIS A 422 3.84 28.20 -55.36
C HIS A 422 4.86 29.09 -56.06
N GLU A 423 6.14 28.68 -56.13
CA GLU A 423 7.15 29.40 -56.91
C GLU A 423 6.82 29.39 -58.40
N ALA A 424 6.35 28.26 -58.94
CA ALA A 424 5.87 28.15 -60.32
C ALA A 424 4.61 29.00 -60.57
N GLU A 425 3.61 28.95 -59.69
CA GLU A 425 2.41 29.78 -59.77
C GLU A 425 2.75 31.28 -59.74
N ARG A 426 3.67 31.68 -58.85
CA ARG A 426 4.17 33.07 -58.78
C ARG A 426 4.87 33.48 -60.08
N ALA A 427 5.66 32.60 -60.68
CA ALA A 427 6.31 32.88 -61.97
C ALA A 427 5.28 33.06 -63.08
N THR A 428 4.26 32.20 -63.14
CA THR A 428 3.14 32.33 -64.10
C THR A 428 2.37 33.63 -63.91
N LEU A 429 1.97 33.97 -62.68
CA LEU A 429 1.27 35.22 -62.38
C LEU A 429 2.11 36.46 -62.71
N ALA A 430 3.43 36.41 -62.49
CA ALA A 430 4.33 37.49 -62.86
C ALA A 430 4.42 37.68 -64.38
N ASP A 431 4.39 36.60 -65.15
CA ASP A 431 4.40 36.65 -66.62
C ASP A 431 3.06 37.14 -67.19
N GLU A 432 1.94 36.70 -66.60
CA GLU A 432 0.60 37.21 -66.91
C GLU A 432 0.49 38.71 -66.63
N LEU A 433 1.00 39.17 -65.48
CA LEU A 433 1.01 40.59 -65.13
C LEU A 433 1.87 41.41 -66.09
N ARG A 434 3.04 40.88 -66.51
CA ARG A 434 3.89 41.53 -67.51
C ARG A 434 3.15 41.66 -68.84
N THR A 435 2.55 40.56 -69.32
CA THR A 435 1.75 40.53 -70.55
C THR A 435 0.57 41.51 -70.48
N ALA A 436 -0.13 41.57 -69.35
CA ALA A 436 -1.23 42.51 -69.15
C ALA A 436 -0.75 43.97 -69.16
N THR A 437 0.42 44.24 -68.57
CA THR A 437 1.04 45.57 -68.55
C THR A 437 1.46 46.00 -69.97
N GLU A 438 2.04 45.10 -70.76
CA GLU A 438 2.40 45.34 -72.16
C GLU A 438 1.15 45.63 -73.01
N ARG A 439 0.09 44.82 -72.88
CA ARG A 439 -1.20 45.07 -73.56
C ARG A 439 -1.82 46.40 -73.15
N ALA A 440 -1.75 46.77 -71.87
CA ALA A 440 -2.23 48.06 -71.40
C ALA A 440 -1.40 49.22 -71.97
N GLY A 441 -0.08 49.03 -72.13
CA GLY A 441 0.81 49.97 -72.83
C GLY A 441 0.41 50.15 -74.29
N GLN A 442 0.26 49.05 -75.04
CA GLN A 442 -0.18 49.06 -76.43
C GLN A 442 -1.55 49.75 -76.60
N ALA A 443 -2.53 49.41 -75.76
CA ALA A 443 -3.85 50.03 -75.81
C ALA A 443 -3.80 51.55 -75.51
N ARG A 444 -2.88 52.02 -74.65
CA ARG A 444 -2.66 53.45 -74.41
C ARG A 444 -2.02 54.14 -75.61
N GLU A 445 -1.06 53.49 -76.28
CA GLU A 445 -0.44 54.00 -77.49
C GLU A 445 -1.44 54.07 -78.64
N GLU A 446 -2.25 53.03 -78.85
CA GLU A 446 -3.35 53.02 -79.81
C GLU A 446 -4.36 54.14 -79.51
N LEU A 447 -4.78 54.29 -78.24
CA LEU A 447 -5.68 55.36 -77.84
C LEU A 447 -5.07 56.75 -78.08
N ALA A 448 -3.77 56.93 -77.82
CA ALA A 448 -3.06 58.16 -78.12
C ALA A 448 -2.98 58.42 -79.63
N GLY A 449 -2.73 57.40 -80.44
CA GLY A 449 -2.75 57.46 -81.89
C GLY A 449 -4.13 57.84 -82.45
N VAL A 450 -5.20 57.21 -81.96
CA VAL A 450 -6.59 57.55 -82.31
C VAL A 450 -6.92 58.98 -81.91
N LYS A 451 -6.49 59.44 -80.72
CA LYS A 451 -6.68 60.84 -80.31
C LYS A 451 -5.96 61.81 -81.24
N ALA A 452 -4.71 61.53 -81.60
CA ALA A 452 -3.93 62.37 -82.52
C ALA A 452 -4.54 62.42 -83.93
N GLN A 453 -5.06 61.27 -84.43
CA GLN A 453 -5.83 61.21 -85.67
C GLN A 453 -7.10 62.06 -85.58
N LEU A 454 -7.87 61.92 -84.50
CA LEU A 454 -9.09 62.70 -84.28
C LEU A 454 -8.81 64.21 -84.18
N GLU A 455 -7.71 64.60 -83.52
CA GLU A 455 -7.26 66.00 -83.48
C GLU A 455 -6.84 66.51 -84.86
N THR A 456 -6.17 65.68 -85.65
CA THR A 456 -5.79 66.01 -87.03
C THR A 456 -7.02 66.16 -87.92
N GLU A 457 -7.98 65.25 -87.85
CA GLU A 457 -9.26 65.31 -88.56
C GLU A 457 -10.08 66.52 -88.13
N ARG A 458 -10.17 66.80 -86.82
CA ARG A 458 -10.81 68.03 -86.31
C ARG A 458 -10.12 69.28 -86.83
N GLY A 459 -8.79 69.31 -86.87
CA GLY A 459 -8.02 70.41 -87.44
C GLY A 459 -8.22 70.56 -88.96
N ALA A 460 -8.37 69.45 -89.69
CA ALA A 460 -8.72 69.46 -91.11
C ALA A 460 -10.14 70.00 -91.34
N HIS A 461 -11.14 69.48 -90.63
CA HIS A 461 -12.51 69.96 -90.70
C HIS A 461 -12.65 71.42 -90.28
N THR A 462 -11.90 71.87 -89.27
CA THR A 462 -11.89 73.30 -88.88
C THR A 462 -11.35 74.17 -90.01
N ARG A 463 -10.28 73.73 -90.70
CA ARG A 463 -9.73 74.45 -91.88
C ARG A 463 -10.69 74.42 -93.06
N GLU A 464 -11.38 73.31 -93.29
CA GLU A 464 -12.43 73.20 -94.31
C GLU A 464 -13.61 74.13 -94.02
N LEU A 465 -14.04 74.19 -92.76
CA LEU A 465 -15.09 75.09 -92.29
C LEU A 465 -14.67 76.55 -92.48
N GLN A 466 -13.47 76.93 -92.04
CA GLN A 466 -12.92 78.27 -92.25
C GLN A 466 -12.80 78.61 -93.74
N ALA A 467 -12.37 77.67 -94.58
CA ALA A 467 -12.33 77.86 -96.03
C ALA A 467 -13.74 77.97 -96.64
N ALA A 468 -14.73 77.28 -96.10
CA ALA A 468 -16.13 77.43 -96.50
C ALA A 468 -16.69 78.80 -96.06
N GLU A 469 -16.43 79.23 -94.84
CA GLU A 469 -16.81 80.56 -94.32
C GLU A 469 -16.15 81.68 -95.11
N GLN A 470 -14.87 81.54 -95.44
CA GLN A 470 -14.15 82.48 -96.29
C GLN A 470 -14.79 82.54 -97.69
N ARG A 471 -15.10 81.38 -98.31
CA ARG A 471 -15.82 81.34 -99.59
C ARG A 471 -17.19 82.01 -99.53
N VAL A 472 -17.94 81.84 -98.43
CA VAL A 472 -19.23 82.53 -98.23
C VAL A 472 -19.02 84.04 -98.06
N THR A 473 -17.97 84.44 -97.35
CA THR A 473 -17.62 85.85 -97.16
C THR A 473 -17.20 86.48 -98.48
N ASP A 474 -16.27 85.87 -99.21
CA ASP A 474 -15.83 86.32 -100.54
C ASP A 474 -17.00 86.36 -101.53
N ALA A 475 -17.92 85.39 -101.50
CA ALA A 475 -19.12 85.40 -102.32
C ALA A 475 -20.09 86.53 -101.93
N ARG A 476 -20.22 86.85 -100.64
CA ARG A 476 -20.98 88.03 -100.18
C ARG A 476 -20.32 89.32 -100.66
N THR A 477 -19.01 89.46 -100.52
CA THR A 477 -18.26 90.64 -100.95
C THR A 477 -18.35 90.83 -102.46
N ALA A 478 -18.17 89.76 -103.25
CA ALA A 478 -18.37 89.78 -104.69
C ALA A 478 -19.81 90.11 -105.07
N GLY A 479 -20.80 89.59 -104.35
CA GLY A 479 -22.22 89.93 -104.53
C GLY A 479 -22.52 91.40 -104.20
N THR A 480 -21.91 91.97 -103.16
CA THR A 480 -22.02 93.40 -102.82
C THR A 480 -21.32 94.27 -103.86
N GLU A 481 -20.13 93.90 -104.33
CA GLU A 481 -19.44 94.62 -105.39
C GLU A 481 -20.20 94.56 -106.73
N GLU A 482 -20.81 93.42 -107.07
CA GLU A 482 -21.62 93.30 -108.27
C GLU A 482 -22.92 94.10 -108.16
N THR A 483 -23.56 94.14 -106.99
CA THR A 483 -24.73 94.99 -106.76
C THR A 483 -24.38 96.48 -106.75
N GLU A 484 -23.21 96.87 -106.22
CA GLU A 484 -22.69 98.23 -106.32
C GLU A 484 -22.37 98.62 -107.76
N ARG A 485 -21.76 97.73 -108.57
CA ARG A 485 -21.56 97.96 -110.00
C ARG A 485 -22.89 98.11 -110.74
N ARG A 486 -23.87 97.25 -110.48
CA ARG A 486 -25.22 97.36 -111.08
C ARG A 486 -25.91 98.66 -110.67
N LEU A 487 -25.76 99.10 -109.41
CA LEU A 487 -26.29 100.39 -108.93
C LEU A 487 -25.56 101.57 -109.59
N ALA A 488 -24.25 101.48 -109.78
CA ALA A 488 -23.47 102.50 -110.49
C ALA A 488 -23.87 102.56 -111.98
N ASP A 489 -24.04 101.43 -112.65
CA ASP A 489 -24.52 101.35 -114.04
C ASP A 489 -25.95 101.90 -114.17
N LEU A 490 -26.85 101.55 -113.25
CA LEU A 490 -28.20 102.11 -113.17
C LEU A 490 -28.16 103.62 -112.99
N ARG A 491 -27.31 104.13 -112.09
CA ARG A 491 -27.14 105.57 -111.84
C ARG A 491 -26.61 106.29 -113.07
N THR A 492 -25.63 105.71 -113.76
CA THR A 492 -25.08 106.25 -115.01
C THR A 492 -26.13 106.27 -116.13
N THR A 493 -26.99 105.26 -116.18
CA THR A 493 -28.11 105.20 -117.13
C THR A 493 -29.17 106.25 -116.81
N TYR A 494 -29.48 106.45 -115.54
CA TYR A 494 -30.43 107.46 -115.05
C TYR A 494 -29.91 108.89 -115.30
N ASP A 495 -28.62 109.14 -115.08
CA ASP A 495 -27.97 110.42 -115.34
C ASP A 495 -27.95 110.74 -116.84
N ARG A 496 -27.74 109.72 -117.70
CA ARG A 496 -27.84 109.86 -119.15
C ARG A 496 -29.28 110.19 -119.58
N GLN A 497 -30.29 109.55 -118.99
CA GLN A 497 -31.70 109.85 -119.25
C GLN A 497 -32.10 111.27 -118.78
N LEU A 498 -31.58 111.72 -117.63
CA LEU A 498 -31.77 113.10 -117.15
C LEU A 498 -31.09 114.14 -118.04
N ALA A 499 -29.92 113.83 -118.60
CA ALA A 499 -29.24 114.70 -119.57
C ALA A 499 -30.02 114.81 -120.89
N ASP A 500 -30.57 113.70 -121.39
CA ASP A 500 -31.44 113.70 -122.57
C ASP A 500 -32.74 114.49 -122.33
N LEU A 501 -33.37 114.32 -121.17
CA LEU A 501 -34.57 115.08 -120.81
C LEU A 501 -34.29 116.58 -120.67
N ARG A 502 -33.13 116.98 -120.12
CA ARG A 502 -32.72 118.40 -120.07
C ARG A 502 -32.48 118.98 -121.46
N THR A 503 -31.89 118.20 -122.35
CA THR A 503 -31.67 118.60 -123.76
C THR A 503 -32.99 118.76 -124.50
N GLN A 504 -33.96 117.87 -124.27
CA GLN A 504 -35.30 117.96 -124.84
C GLN A 504 -36.11 119.15 -124.28
N LEU A 505 -35.96 119.46 -122.98
CA LEU A 505 -36.63 120.62 -122.35
C LEU A 505 -36.03 121.96 -122.79
N GLN A 506 -34.72 122.05 -123.05
CA GLN A 506 -34.09 123.24 -123.60
C GLN A 506 -34.46 123.50 -125.07
N ALA A 507 -34.76 122.45 -125.85
CA ALA A 507 -35.22 122.60 -127.23
C ALA A 507 -36.67 123.11 -127.35
N ALA A 508 -37.49 122.98 -126.30
CA ALA A 508 -38.92 123.28 -126.34
C ALA A 508 -39.30 124.71 -125.90
N THR A 509 -38.35 125.57 -125.50
CA THR A 509 -38.66 126.83 -124.77
C THR A 509 -38.03 128.14 -125.30
N GLN A 510 -37.67 128.23 -126.59
CA GLN A 510 -37.36 129.54 -127.21
C GLN A 510 -38.28 129.92 -128.39
N PRO A 511 -39.01 131.06 -128.30
CA PRO A 511 -39.80 131.64 -129.38
C PRO A 511 -38.94 132.51 -130.31
N GLY A 512 -39.24 132.49 -131.61
CA GLY A 512 -38.44 133.16 -132.64
C GLY A 512 -38.75 134.65 -132.85
N GLU A 513 -37.75 135.37 -133.36
CA GLU A 513 -37.87 136.33 -134.47
C GLU A 513 -36.50 136.53 -135.15
N GLY A 514 -36.52 136.64 -136.48
CA GLY A 514 -35.40 136.23 -137.36
C GLY A 514 -34.37 137.30 -137.76
N SER A 515 -33.34 136.85 -138.49
CA SER A 515 -32.58 137.57 -139.54
C SER A 515 -31.23 136.88 -139.83
N GLY A 516 -30.93 136.57 -141.11
CA GLY A 516 -29.55 136.73 -141.61
C GLY A 516 -28.83 135.53 -142.25
N LYS A 517 -28.93 135.44 -143.58
CA LYS A 517 -27.89 135.14 -144.60
C LYS A 517 -26.68 134.21 -144.31
N ARG A 518 -26.55 133.28 -145.27
CA ARG A 518 -25.39 132.86 -146.09
C ARG A 518 -24.46 131.72 -145.62
N ARG A 519 -24.40 130.76 -146.56
CA ARG A 519 -23.46 129.68 -146.91
C ARG A 519 -23.58 128.37 -146.16
#